data_AF-A0A7T0FZS9-F1
#
_entry.id   AF-A0A7T0FZS9-F1
#
_cell.length_a   1.000
_cell.length_b   1.000
_cell.length_c   1.000
_cell.angle_alpha   90.00
_cell.angle_beta   90.00
_cell.angle_gamma   90.00
#
_symmetry.space_group_name_H-M   'P 1'
#
loop_
_entity.id
_entity.type
_entity.pdbx_description
1 polymer ?
#
loop_
_entity_poly.entity_id
_entity_poly.type
_entity_poly.pdbx_seq_one_letter_code
_entity_poly.pdbx_strand_id
1 'polypeptide(L)'
;MPTPNSQSSPASSFQQIACLRYAVPSILVLVMAFVIFEIVAFDLKNIGVRISEFLAVNKSIDLGYLIKESNARIKWGTISLLYLFTSIFLLVISINIIRHFLTKLPLYVFVGTGVLLAFVWLGYLVYGLSNNKPVSMIFMFTFNTLAMSGRFDGGQLDSIQAVIDSINIFATVIPVFAVIASCSTLVPCVAQGKEGADYYANQVRYLKDLLNAGSVMLLVGILHMSIWLRWPSALLGDTKLVEDINNFSLAVSTFWGVAFTLLIAAYYIPSARILNRRAKAALADVYDDPAEVRQWLKENDLEMSTASQIREIVAISGPLLAGSLSTSFLGISAM
;
A
#
# COMPACT_ATOMS: atom_id res chain seq x y z
N MET A 1 23.45 22.25 -53.86
CA MET A 1 22.07 22.06 -53.37
C MET A 1 22.09 22.27 -51.86
N PRO A 2 21.55 23.39 -51.34
CA PRO A 2 21.51 23.66 -49.91
C PRO A 2 20.40 22.83 -49.24
N THR A 3 20.75 22.13 -48.16
CA THR A 3 19.82 21.38 -47.31
C THR A 3 18.84 22.33 -46.61
N PRO A 4 17.54 21.99 -46.53
CA PRO A 4 16.58 22.83 -45.84
C PRO A 4 16.92 22.87 -44.35
N ASN A 5 17.20 24.07 -43.84
CA ASN A 5 17.36 24.35 -42.43
C ASN A 5 16.07 23.94 -41.70
N SER A 6 16.11 22.81 -40.99
CA SER A 6 15.07 22.38 -40.07
C SER A 6 15.04 23.35 -38.89
N GLN A 7 14.27 24.42 -39.03
CA GLN A 7 13.90 25.26 -37.90
C GLN A 7 13.18 24.38 -36.88
N SER A 8 13.85 24.06 -35.77
CA SER A 8 13.29 23.33 -34.65
C SER A 8 12.10 24.12 -34.12
N SER A 9 10.90 23.58 -34.31
CA SER A 9 9.67 24.23 -33.84
C SER A 9 9.75 24.43 -32.33
N PRO A 10 9.43 25.63 -31.79
CA PRO A 10 9.41 25.92 -30.35
C PRO A 10 8.43 25.03 -29.56
N ALA A 11 7.53 24.30 -30.24
CA ALA A 11 6.73 23.25 -29.60
C ALA A 11 7.58 22.09 -29.04
N SER A 12 8.75 21.82 -29.63
CA SER A 12 9.65 20.73 -29.20
C SER A 12 10.34 21.02 -27.86
N SER A 13 10.67 22.28 -27.56
CA SER A 13 11.34 22.66 -26.31
C SER A 13 10.41 22.60 -25.09
N PHE A 14 9.14 23.01 -25.25
CA PHE A 14 8.14 22.88 -24.18
C PHE A 14 7.85 21.41 -23.82
N GLN A 15 7.82 20.52 -24.82
CA GLN A 15 7.62 19.09 -24.61
C GLN A 15 8.82 18.46 -23.87
N GLN A 16 10.05 18.90 -24.15
CA GLN A 16 11.25 18.47 -23.42
C GLN A 16 11.23 18.92 -21.96
N ILE A 17 10.78 20.16 -21.67
CA ILE A 17 10.62 20.65 -20.29
C ILE A 17 9.51 19.89 -19.56
N ALA A 18 8.42 19.54 -20.25
CA ALA A 18 7.33 18.75 -19.67
C ALA A 18 7.78 17.36 -19.19
N CYS A 19 8.87 16.80 -19.72
CA CYS A 19 9.44 15.54 -19.25
C CYS A 19 10.00 15.63 -17.81
N LEU A 20 10.36 16.82 -17.32
CA LEU A 20 10.84 16.99 -15.94
C LEU A 20 9.79 16.62 -14.89
N ARG A 21 8.49 16.63 -15.24
CA ARG A 21 7.42 16.16 -14.35
C ARG A 21 7.58 14.69 -13.94
N TYR A 22 8.27 13.88 -14.74
CA TYR A 22 8.55 12.48 -14.43
C TYR A 22 9.64 12.32 -13.36
N ALA A 23 10.46 13.34 -13.11
CA ALA A 23 11.43 13.34 -12.02
C ALA A 23 10.79 13.63 -10.64
N VAL A 24 9.63 14.30 -10.62
CA VAL A 24 8.96 14.73 -9.38
C VAL A 24 8.67 13.55 -8.44
N PRO A 25 8.09 12.41 -8.87
CA PRO A 25 7.86 11.28 -7.98
C PRO A 25 9.15 10.74 -7.35
N SER A 26 10.24 10.63 -8.13
CA SER A 26 11.53 10.14 -7.63
C SER A 26 12.15 11.07 -6.59
N ILE A 27 12.07 12.39 -6.83
CA ILE A 27 12.54 13.39 -5.88
C ILE A 27 11.70 13.35 -4.59
N LEU A 28 10.38 13.23 -4.70
CA LEU A 28 9.50 13.10 -3.54
C LEU A 28 9.81 11.86 -2.71
N VAL A 29 10.09 10.71 -3.35
CA VAL A 29 10.53 9.49 -2.65
C VAL A 29 11.84 9.73 -1.91
N LEU A 30 12.80 10.39 -2.56
CA LEU A 30 14.08 10.69 -1.94
C LEU A 30 13.92 11.61 -0.72
N VAL A 31 13.13 12.68 -0.84
CA VAL A 31 12.82 13.60 0.27
C VAL A 31 12.13 12.86 1.42
N MET A 32 11.12 12.04 1.11
CA MET A 32 10.41 11.23 2.10
C MET A 32 11.36 10.22 2.78
N ALA A 33 12.29 9.62 2.04
CA ALA A 33 13.31 8.73 2.59
C ALA A 33 14.22 9.45 3.58
N PHE A 34 14.69 10.66 3.25
CA PHE A 34 15.48 11.46 4.19
C PHE A 34 14.70 11.83 5.45
N VAL A 35 13.46 12.31 5.30
CA VAL A 35 12.62 12.68 6.45
C VAL A 35 12.37 11.49 7.37
N ILE A 36 11.97 10.34 6.82
CA ILE A 36 11.73 9.14 7.63
C ILE A 36 13.03 8.61 8.24
N PHE A 37 14.13 8.64 7.49
CA PHE A 37 15.41 8.21 8.02
C PHE A 37 15.83 9.07 9.21
N GLU A 38 15.75 10.40 9.13
CA GLU A 38 16.05 11.29 10.26
C GLU A 38 15.15 11.01 11.48
N ILE A 39 13.84 10.80 11.25
CA ILE A 39 12.89 10.43 12.32
C ILE A 39 13.22 9.07 12.96
N VAL A 40 13.80 8.15 12.21
CA VAL A 40 14.07 6.77 12.66
C VAL A 40 15.52 6.63 13.15
N ALA A 41 16.42 7.55 12.82
CA ALA A 41 17.86 7.47 13.07
C ALA A 41 18.35 8.30 14.27
N PHE A 42 17.47 8.90 15.08
CA PHE A 42 17.82 9.90 16.10
C PHE A 42 18.89 9.51 17.15
N ASP A 43 19.21 8.23 17.35
CA ASP A 43 20.31 7.78 18.24
C ASP A 43 21.45 7.06 17.51
N LEU A 44 21.38 6.88 16.17
CA LEU A 44 22.42 6.16 15.41
C LEU A 44 23.79 6.86 15.49
N LYS A 45 23.80 8.19 15.58
CA LYS A 45 25.03 8.98 15.74
C LYS A 45 25.77 8.62 17.03
N ASN A 46 25.04 8.33 18.10
CA ASN A 46 25.62 8.01 19.41
C ASN A 46 26.00 6.53 19.54
N ILE A 47 25.49 5.65 18.67
CA ILE A 47 25.86 4.22 18.69
C ILE A 47 27.37 4.04 18.49
N GLY A 48 27.98 4.79 17.56
CA GLY A 48 29.43 4.73 17.35
C GLY A 48 30.21 5.10 18.62
N VAL A 49 29.79 6.18 19.30
CA VAL A 49 30.39 6.62 20.56
C VAL A 49 30.21 5.56 21.66
N ARG A 50 29.01 5.00 21.82
CA ARG A 50 28.73 3.96 22.83
C ARG A 50 29.48 2.66 22.56
N ILE A 51 29.68 2.28 21.29
CA ILE A 51 30.52 1.15 20.91
C ILE A 51 31.98 1.43 21.30
N SER A 52 32.49 2.63 21.01
CA SER A 52 33.85 3.03 21.40
C SER A 52 34.04 3.03 22.92
N GLU A 53 33.06 3.52 23.69
CA GLU A 53 33.07 3.49 25.16
C GLU A 53 33.03 2.06 25.71
N PHE A 54 32.21 1.18 25.12
CA PHE A 54 32.16 -0.24 25.48
C PHE A 54 33.52 -0.91 25.30
N LEU A 55 34.16 -0.70 24.15
CA LEU A 55 35.49 -1.23 23.84
C LEU A 55 36.59 -0.66 24.75
N ALA A 56 36.46 0.60 25.15
CA ALA A 56 37.47 1.28 25.97
C ALA A 56 37.38 0.93 27.46
N VAL A 57 36.17 0.75 28.00
CA VAL A 57 35.94 0.64 29.46
C VAL A 57 35.69 -0.80 29.91
N ASN A 58 35.54 -1.75 28.98
CA ASN A 58 35.21 -3.16 29.26
C ASN A 58 33.99 -3.29 30.21
N LYS A 59 33.08 -2.32 30.15
CA LYS A 59 31.85 -2.29 30.93
C LYS A 59 30.78 -3.09 30.20
N SER A 60 29.93 -3.77 30.95
CA SER A 60 28.77 -4.52 30.46
C SER A 60 27.63 -3.60 29.98
N ILE A 61 27.91 -2.67 29.06
CA ILE A 61 26.83 -2.03 28.30
C ILE A 61 26.18 -3.14 27.48
N ASP A 62 24.86 -3.29 27.57
CA ASP A 62 24.09 -4.26 26.80
C ASP A 62 24.03 -3.81 25.32
N LEU A 63 25.17 -3.93 24.64
CA LEU A 63 25.34 -3.59 23.23
C LEU A 63 24.42 -4.44 22.35
N GLY A 64 24.16 -5.69 22.77
CA GLY A 64 23.23 -6.60 22.09
C GLY A 64 21.83 -6.02 22.03
N TYR A 65 21.35 -5.44 23.13
CA TYR A 65 20.08 -4.72 23.15
C TYR A 65 20.07 -3.52 22.19
N LEU A 66 21.08 -2.63 22.23
CA LEU A 66 21.08 -1.42 21.39
C LEU A 66 21.06 -1.73 19.89
N ILE A 67 21.74 -2.80 19.49
CA ILE A 67 21.77 -3.29 18.11
C ILE A 67 20.40 -3.88 17.72
N LYS A 68 19.78 -4.70 18.58
CA LYS A 68 18.42 -5.24 18.35
C LYS A 68 17.39 -4.12 18.24
N GLU A 69 17.47 -3.17 19.18
CA GLU A 69 16.91 -1.82 19.21
C GLU A 69 16.77 -1.21 17.82
N SER A 70 17.95 -0.77 17.37
CA SER A 70 18.13 0.01 16.17
C SER A 70 17.74 -0.76 14.92
N ASN A 71 17.97 -2.07 14.90
CA ASN A 71 17.55 -2.93 13.79
C ASN A 71 16.02 -2.97 13.65
N ALA A 72 15.29 -3.13 14.76
CA ALA A 72 13.82 -3.09 14.74
C ALA A 72 13.30 -1.74 14.26
N ARG A 73 13.87 -0.64 14.78
CA ARG A 73 13.53 0.73 14.38
C ARG A 73 13.79 1.00 12.89
N ILE A 74 14.98 0.68 12.37
CA ILE A 74 15.33 0.86 10.94
C ILE A 74 14.42 0.02 10.04
N LYS A 75 14.13 -1.23 10.41
CA LYS A 75 13.18 -2.07 9.66
C LYS A 75 11.81 -1.44 9.60
N TRP A 76 11.31 -0.93 10.73
CA TRP A 76 10.04 -0.22 10.78
C TRP A 76 10.04 1.05 9.93
N GLY A 77 11.09 1.87 10.00
CA GLY A 77 11.23 3.06 9.16
C GLY A 77 11.24 2.73 7.66
N THR A 78 11.99 1.69 7.27
CA THR A 78 12.09 1.23 5.88
C THR A 78 10.72 0.79 5.33
N ILE A 79 9.99 -0.02 6.10
CA ILE A 79 8.66 -0.47 5.65
C ILE A 79 7.61 0.66 5.70
N SER A 80 7.75 1.61 6.62
CA SER A 80 6.90 2.83 6.68
C SER A 80 7.09 3.69 5.44
N LEU A 81 8.33 3.89 4.99
CA LEU A 81 8.64 4.59 3.73
C LEU A 81 7.98 3.90 2.54
N LEU A 82 8.15 2.57 2.43
CA LEU A 82 7.56 1.80 1.35
C LEU A 82 6.02 1.87 1.39
N TYR A 83 5.43 1.86 2.59
CA TYR A 83 3.99 1.98 2.76
C TYR A 83 3.47 3.33 2.28
N LEU A 84 4.09 4.43 2.70
CA LEU A 84 3.69 5.78 2.28
C LEU A 84 3.86 5.98 0.77
N PHE A 85 4.94 5.44 0.19
CA PHE A 85 5.15 5.47 -1.26
C PHE A 85 4.04 4.73 -2.02
N THR A 86 3.79 3.47 -1.67
CA THR A 86 2.77 2.64 -2.34
C THR A 86 1.36 3.19 -2.15
N SER A 87 1.11 3.78 -0.99
CA SER A 87 -0.11 4.54 -0.66
C SER A 87 -0.33 5.73 -1.60
N ILE A 88 0.66 6.62 -1.72
CA ILE A 88 0.59 7.78 -2.62
C ILE A 88 0.42 7.32 -4.08
N PHE A 89 1.15 6.29 -4.49
CA PHE A 89 1.05 5.72 -5.83
C PHE A 89 -0.37 5.21 -6.14
N LEU A 90 -0.98 4.44 -5.24
CA LEU A 90 -2.35 3.96 -5.40
C LEU A 90 -3.36 5.12 -5.41
N LEU A 91 -3.16 6.15 -4.60
CA LEU A 91 -4.00 7.34 -4.60
C LEU A 91 -3.94 8.07 -5.96
N VAL A 92 -2.75 8.25 -6.53
CA VAL A 92 -2.56 8.87 -7.84
C VAL A 92 -3.25 8.06 -8.95
N ILE A 93 -3.07 6.73 -8.96
CA ILE A 93 -3.78 5.83 -9.89
C ILE A 93 -5.30 6.00 -9.73
N SER A 94 -5.80 5.96 -8.50
CA SER A 94 -7.22 6.09 -8.20
C SER A 94 -7.78 7.41 -8.72
N ILE A 95 -7.11 8.54 -8.43
CA ILE A 95 -7.51 9.87 -8.91
C ILE A 95 -7.50 9.92 -10.45
N ASN A 96 -6.48 9.35 -11.10
CA ASN A 96 -6.39 9.33 -12.56
C ASN A 96 -7.54 8.52 -13.19
N ILE A 97 -7.85 7.35 -12.63
CA ILE A 97 -8.98 6.51 -13.08
C ILE A 97 -10.31 7.27 -12.92
N ILE A 98 -10.55 7.85 -11.75
CA ILE A 98 -11.76 8.63 -11.44
C ILE A 98 -11.92 9.78 -12.46
N ARG A 99 -10.85 10.53 -12.72
CA ARG A 99 -10.87 11.65 -13.67
C ARG A 99 -11.02 11.20 -15.13
N HIS A 100 -10.53 10.01 -15.47
CA HIS A 100 -10.63 9.47 -16.82
C HIS A 100 -12.06 9.04 -17.16
N PHE A 101 -12.77 8.41 -16.22
CA PHE A 101 -14.10 7.85 -16.48
C PHE A 101 -15.26 8.78 -16.16
N LEU A 102 -15.09 9.78 -15.28
CA LEU A 102 -16.17 10.64 -14.84
C LEU A 102 -16.18 12.00 -15.54
N THR A 103 -17.37 12.44 -15.95
CA THR A 103 -17.62 13.83 -16.37
C THR A 103 -17.75 14.75 -15.14
N LYS A 104 -17.77 16.08 -15.33
CA LYS A 104 -17.67 17.06 -14.23
C LYS A 104 -18.66 16.82 -13.08
N LEU A 105 -19.95 16.60 -13.37
CA LEU A 105 -20.98 16.45 -12.33
C LEU A 105 -20.83 15.12 -11.56
N PRO A 106 -20.81 13.93 -12.20
CA PRO A 106 -20.51 12.67 -11.53
C PRO A 106 -19.17 12.68 -10.77
N LEU A 107 -18.15 13.36 -11.29
CA LEU A 107 -16.86 13.51 -10.62
C LEU A 107 -17.02 14.14 -9.24
N TYR A 108 -17.77 15.25 -9.12
CA TYR A 108 -18.01 15.87 -7.82
C TYR A 108 -18.80 14.97 -6.87
N VAL A 109 -19.78 14.22 -7.37
CA VAL A 109 -20.56 13.28 -6.55
C VAL A 109 -19.69 12.13 -6.03
N PHE A 110 -18.89 11.50 -6.89
CA PHE A 110 -18.01 10.41 -6.51
C PHE A 110 -16.92 10.88 -5.53
N VAL A 111 -16.26 12.01 -5.84
CA VAL A 111 -15.24 12.58 -4.95
C VAL A 111 -15.85 13.00 -3.62
N GLY A 112 -17.01 13.68 -3.63
CA GLY A 112 -17.71 14.08 -2.42
C GLY A 112 -18.11 12.88 -1.55
N THR A 113 -18.58 11.80 -2.17
CA THR A 113 -18.89 10.54 -1.47
C THR A 113 -17.63 9.92 -0.86
N GLY A 114 -16.51 9.92 -1.57
CA GLY A 114 -15.24 9.42 -1.05
C GLY A 114 -14.70 10.23 0.11
N VAL A 115 -14.75 11.54 -0.01
CA VAL A 115 -14.38 12.46 1.07
C VAL A 115 -15.27 12.23 2.29
N LEU A 116 -16.59 12.11 2.12
CA LEU A 116 -17.51 11.82 3.21
C LEU A 116 -17.19 10.47 3.90
N LEU A 117 -17.02 9.40 3.12
CA LEU A 117 -16.68 8.08 3.65
C LEU A 117 -15.33 8.09 4.37
N ALA A 118 -14.33 8.78 3.83
CA ALA A 118 -13.03 8.95 4.46
C ALA A 118 -13.16 9.71 5.78
N PHE A 119 -13.96 10.78 5.85
CA PHE A 119 -14.22 11.49 7.11
C PHE A 119 -14.95 10.64 8.14
N VAL A 120 -15.94 9.83 7.72
CA VAL A 120 -16.64 8.91 8.62
C VAL A 120 -15.66 7.90 9.23
N TRP A 121 -14.78 7.32 8.41
CA TRP A 121 -13.77 6.39 8.89
C TRP A 121 -12.69 7.05 9.75
N LEU A 122 -12.22 8.25 9.41
CA LEU A 122 -11.29 9.01 10.24
C LEU A 122 -11.94 9.37 11.59
N GLY A 123 -13.22 9.75 11.58
CA GLY A 123 -14.00 9.98 12.79
C GLY A 123 -14.12 8.72 13.65
N TYR A 124 -14.34 7.55 13.03
CA TYR A 124 -14.32 6.26 13.72
C TYR A 124 -12.93 5.94 14.32
N LEU A 125 -11.85 6.24 13.60
CA LEU A 125 -10.48 6.05 14.08
C LEU A 125 -10.18 6.95 15.29
N VAL A 126 -10.51 8.24 15.21
CA VAL A 126 -10.37 9.20 16.32
C VAL A 126 -11.24 8.80 17.52
N TYR A 127 -12.48 8.37 17.28
CA TYR A 127 -13.36 7.84 18.30
C TYR A 127 -12.79 6.57 18.96
N GLY A 128 -12.19 5.68 18.16
CA GLY A 128 -11.52 4.48 18.64
C GLY A 128 -10.31 4.77 19.51
N LEU A 129 -9.49 5.76 19.12
CA LEU A 129 -8.33 6.24 19.89
C LEU A 129 -8.75 6.83 21.24
N SER A 130 -9.77 7.71 21.26
CA SER A 130 -10.24 8.36 22.48
C SER A 130 -10.93 7.41 23.48
N ASN A 131 -11.49 6.30 23.02
CA ASN A 131 -12.26 5.36 23.86
C ASN A 131 -11.58 4.00 24.10
N ASN A 132 -10.25 3.90 23.86
CA ASN A 132 -9.48 2.66 24.05
C ASN A 132 -10.11 1.42 23.39
N LYS A 133 -10.65 1.57 22.17
CA LYS A 133 -11.30 0.47 21.45
C LYS A 133 -10.27 -0.52 20.88
N PRO A 134 -10.65 -1.78 20.57
CA PRO A 134 -9.70 -2.77 20.07
C PRO A 134 -8.89 -2.37 18.83
N VAL A 135 -9.46 -1.52 17.95
CA VAL A 135 -8.74 -0.99 16.79
C VAL A 135 -7.56 -0.10 17.19
N SER A 136 -7.66 0.66 18.29
CA SER A 136 -6.53 1.45 18.79
C SER A 136 -5.46 0.59 19.44
N MET A 137 -5.79 -0.61 19.94
CA MET A 137 -4.81 -1.49 20.58
C MET A 137 -3.66 -1.88 19.64
N ILE A 138 -3.88 -2.00 18.34
CA ILE A 138 -2.83 -2.35 17.37
C ILE A 138 -1.72 -1.30 17.36
N PHE A 139 -2.08 -0.02 17.47
CA PHE A 139 -1.14 1.08 17.46
C PHE A 139 -0.62 1.38 18.85
N MET A 140 -1.54 1.46 19.83
CA MET A 140 -1.23 1.82 21.20
C MET A 140 -0.42 0.75 21.93
N PHE A 141 -0.52 -0.54 21.56
CA PHE A 141 0.28 -1.60 22.18
C PHE A 141 1.78 -1.32 22.06
N THR A 142 2.28 -1.18 20.83
CA THR A 142 3.70 -0.88 20.61
C THR A 142 4.05 0.49 21.16
N PHE A 143 3.26 1.53 20.84
CA PHE A 143 3.57 2.89 21.28
C PHE A 143 3.68 3.00 22.81
N ASN A 144 2.70 2.47 23.55
CA ASN A 144 2.72 2.48 25.01
C ASN A 144 3.88 1.66 25.55
N THR A 145 4.24 0.54 24.91
CA THR A 145 5.39 -0.26 25.35
C THR A 145 6.71 0.50 25.15
N LEU A 146 6.87 1.21 24.03
CA LEU A 146 8.02 2.08 23.81
C LEU A 146 8.05 3.21 24.85
N ALA A 147 6.93 3.88 25.10
CA ALA A 147 6.83 4.96 26.08
C ALA A 147 7.13 4.48 27.52
N MET A 148 6.54 3.36 27.93
CA MET A 148 6.74 2.78 29.26
C MET A 148 8.13 2.20 29.48
N SER A 149 8.88 1.93 28.40
CA SER A 149 10.26 1.45 28.53
C SER A 149 11.20 2.47 29.17
N GLY A 150 10.84 3.76 29.17
CA GLY A 150 11.66 4.86 29.65
C GLY A 150 12.91 5.13 28.80
N ARG A 151 13.02 4.52 27.61
CA ARG A 151 14.20 4.61 26.73
C ARG A 151 14.06 5.65 25.63
N PHE A 152 12.86 6.16 25.42
CA PHE A 152 12.55 7.17 24.40
C PHE A 152 12.16 8.47 25.09
N ASP A 153 12.73 9.58 24.63
CA ASP A 153 12.30 10.90 25.08
C ASP A 153 10.98 11.32 24.42
N GLY A 154 10.38 12.41 24.92
CA GLY A 154 9.11 12.90 24.40
C GLY A 154 9.15 13.26 22.91
N GLY A 155 10.24 13.89 22.43
CA GLY A 155 10.35 14.30 21.03
C GLY A 155 10.50 13.11 20.08
N GLN A 156 11.17 12.05 20.52
CA GLN A 156 11.27 10.78 19.78
C GLN A 156 9.90 10.10 19.67
N LEU A 157 9.15 10.05 20.78
CA LEU A 157 7.79 9.51 20.80
C LEU A 157 6.84 10.33 19.92
N ASP A 158 6.92 11.66 19.97
CA ASP A 158 6.13 12.55 19.09
C ASP A 158 6.42 12.30 17.61
N SER A 159 7.69 12.11 17.26
CA SER A 159 8.10 11.83 15.88
C SER A 159 7.59 10.46 15.40
N ILE A 160 7.66 9.44 16.26
CA ILE A 160 7.09 8.12 16.00
C ILE A 160 5.57 8.22 15.82
N GLN A 161 4.88 8.96 16.70
CA GLN A 161 3.44 9.18 16.62
C GLN A 161 3.04 9.87 15.31
N ALA A 162 3.78 10.89 14.87
CA ALA A 162 3.50 11.58 13.62
C ALA A 162 3.55 10.66 12.38
N VAL A 163 4.51 9.72 12.35
CA VAL A 163 4.59 8.71 11.28
C VAL A 163 3.40 7.75 11.35
N ILE A 164 3.04 7.28 12.54
CA ILE A 164 1.89 6.39 12.75
C ILE A 164 0.58 7.07 12.32
N ASP A 165 0.37 8.31 12.73
CA ASP A 165 -0.81 9.09 12.37
C ASP A 165 -0.92 9.26 10.86
N SER A 166 0.20 9.55 10.20
CA SER A 166 0.26 9.61 8.74
C SER A 166 -0.17 8.29 8.11
N ILE A 167 0.43 7.18 8.55
CA ILE A 167 0.10 5.83 8.06
C ILE A 167 -1.38 5.51 8.29
N ASN A 168 -1.93 5.85 9.44
CA ASN A 168 -3.33 5.62 9.78
C ASN A 168 -4.29 6.43 8.90
N ILE A 169 -3.94 7.68 8.60
CA ILE A 169 -4.69 8.51 7.65
C ILE A 169 -4.67 7.86 6.27
N PHE A 170 -3.50 7.48 5.76
CA PHE A 170 -3.37 6.82 4.45
C PHE A 170 -4.12 5.48 4.39
N ALA A 171 -3.99 4.65 5.42
CA ALA A 171 -4.69 3.37 5.55
C ALA A 171 -6.22 3.53 5.53
N THR A 172 -6.71 4.65 6.04
CA THR A 172 -8.14 4.95 6.10
C THR A 172 -8.65 5.54 4.78
N VAL A 173 -7.93 6.51 4.23
CA VAL A 173 -8.39 7.32 3.10
C VAL A 173 -8.25 6.57 1.79
N ILE A 174 -7.10 5.92 1.53
CA ILE A 174 -6.82 5.40 0.19
C ILE A 174 -7.73 4.25 -0.22
N PRO A 175 -8.04 3.25 0.64
CA PRO A 175 -8.95 2.18 0.23
C PRO A 175 -10.32 2.71 -0.21
N VAL A 176 -10.81 3.80 0.39
CA VAL A 176 -12.04 4.48 -0.04
C VAL A 176 -11.90 5.03 -1.46
N PHE A 177 -10.80 5.72 -1.76
CA PHE A 177 -10.54 6.21 -3.13
C PHE A 177 -10.34 5.08 -4.14
N ALA A 178 -9.71 3.98 -3.75
CA ALA A 178 -9.56 2.81 -4.60
C ALA A 178 -10.92 2.17 -4.93
N VAL A 179 -11.80 2.00 -3.93
CA VAL A 179 -13.17 1.51 -4.16
C VAL A 179 -13.92 2.44 -5.13
N ILE A 180 -13.82 3.76 -4.94
CA ILE A 180 -14.47 4.74 -5.82
C ILE A 180 -13.90 4.71 -7.24
N ALA A 181 -12.59 4.57 -7.38
CA ALA A 181 -11.94 4.37 -8.67
C ALA A 181 -12.46 3.11 -9.35
N SER A 182 -12.57 2.00 -8.63
CA SER A 182 -13.18 0.77 -9.14
C SER A 182 -14.63 0.99 -9.57
N CYS A 183 -15.46 1.66 -8.77
CA CYS A 183 -16.83 1.99 -9.16
C CYS A 183 -16.88 2.88 -10.40
N SER A 184 -15.94 3.81 -10.56
CA SER A 184 -15.89 4.69 -11.73
C SER A 184 -15.58 3.93 -13.03
N THR A 185 -14.85 2.81 -12.97
CA THR A 185 -14.64 1.93 -14.14
C THR A 185 -15.93 1.25 -14.61
N LEU A 186 -17.02 1.29 -13.84
CA LEU A 186 -18.30 0.71 -14.22
C LEU A 186 -19.25 1.72 -14.89
N VAL A 187 -18.82 2.96 -15.07
CA VAL A 187 -19.63 3.97 -15.73
C VAL A 187 -19.86 3.57 -17.21
N PRO A 188 -21.12 3.47 -17.67
CA PRO A 188 -21.42 3.09 -19.03
C PRO A 188 -20.87 4.07 -20.06
N CYS A 189 -20.55 3.54 -21.24
CA CYS A 189 -20.03 4.28 -22.39
C CYS A 189 -20.93 5.45 -22.86
N VAL A 190 -22.24 5.42 -22.57
CA VAL A 190 -23.22 6.40 -23.07
C VAL A 190 -22.81 7.86 -22.81
N ALA A 191 -22.02 8.11 -21.75
CA ALA A 191 -21.51 9.46 -21.44
C ALA A 191 -20.36 9.95 -22.34
N GLN A 192 -19.70 9.08 -23.11
CA GLN A 192 -18.48 9.39 -23.88
C GLN A 192 -18.55 9.03 -25.38
N GLY A 193 -19.63 8.44 -25.87
CA GLY A 193 -19.83 8.16 -27.30
C GLY A 193 -18.84 7.16 -27.93
N LYS A 194 -18.19 6.31 -27.13
CA LYS A 194 -17.19 5.31 -27.56
C LYS A 194 -17.73 3.88 -27.46
N GLU A 195 -18.77 3.57 -28.21
CA GLU A 195 -19.50 2.30 -28.09
C GLU A 195 -18.72 1.17 -28.79
N GLY A 196 -17.89 0.45 -28.03
CA GLY A 196 -17.16 -0.69 -28.57
C GLY A 196 -16.55 -1.57 -27.49
N ALA A 197 -16.30 -2.83 -27.85
CA ALA A 197 -15.65 -3.80 -26.96
C ALA A 197 -14.30 -3.29 -26.42
N ASP A 198 -13.54 -2.55 -27.23
CA ASP A 198 -12.26 -1.93 -26.85
C ASP A 198 -12.36 -0.97 -25.64
N TYR A 199 -13.50 -0.30 -25.48
CA TYR A 199 -13.73 0.55 -24.31
C TYR A 199 -13.76 -0.28 -23.03
N TYR A 200 -14.46 -1.43 -23.05
CA TYR A 200 -14.51 -2.34 -21.91
C TYR A 200 -13.17 -3.04 -21.64
N ALA A 201 -12.39 -3.33 -22.69
CA ALA A 201 -11.01 -3.82 -22.53
C ALA A 201 -10.14 -2.79 -21.78
N ASN A 202 -10.24 -1.51 -22.14
CA ASN A 202 -9.53 -0.45 -21.42
C ASN A 202 -10.01 -0.31 -19.97
N GLN A 203 -11.33 -0.41 -19.71
CA GLN A 203 -11.85 -0.41 -18.33
C GLN A 203 -11.26 -1.54 -17.48
N VAL A 204 -11.14 -2.75 -18.03
CA VAL A 204 -10.50 -3.87 -17.32
C VAL A 204 -9.02 -3.65 -17.09
N ARG A 205 -8.28 -3.06 -18.04
CA ARG A 205 -6.87 -2.70 -17.83
C ARG A 205 -6.70 -1.77 -16.63
N TYR A 206 -7.48 -0.69 -16.54
CA TYR A 206 -7.45 0.21 -15.38
C TYR A 206 -7.87 -0.49 -14.08
N LEU A 207 -8.85 -1.38 -14.13
CA LEU A 207 -9.26 -2.16 -12.97
C LEU A 207 -8.14 -3.11 -12.49
N LYS A 208 -7.38 -3.70 -13.41
CA LYS A 208 -6.20 -4.53 -13.10
C LYS A 208 -5.04 -3.71 -12.55
N ASP A 209 -4.79 -2.51 -13.11
CA ASP A 209 -3.77 -1.60 -12.56
C ASP A 209 -4.10 -1.23 -11.11
N LEU A 210 -5.36 -0.95 -10.83
CA LEU A 210 -5.86 -0.68 -9.49
C LEU A 210 -5.74 -1.91 -8.58
N LEU A 211 -6.08 -3.11 -9.07
CA LEU A 211 -5.89 -4.36 -8.34
C LEU A 211 -4.42 -4.55 -7.96
N ASN A 212 -3.51 -4.46 -8.93
CA ASN A 212 -2.08 -4.65 -8.71
C ASN A 212 -1.51 -3.65 -7.71
N ALA A 213 -1.83 -2.36 -7.86
CA ALA A 213 -1.39 -1.33 -6.94
C ALA A 213 -1.99 -1.51 -5.53
N GLY A 214 -3.28 -1.86 -5.45
CA GLY A 214 -3.98 -2.18 -4.21
C GLY A 214 -3.37 -3.37 -3.46
N SER A 215 -3.03 -4.41 -4.21
CA SER A 215 -2.37 -5.62 -3.69
C SER A 215 -0.97 -5.35 -3.15
N VAL A 216 -0.17 -4.53 -3.85
CA VAL A 216 1.15 -4.12 -3.36
C VAL A 216 1.01 -3.30 -2.07
N MET A 217 0.12 -2.31 -2.03
CA MET A 217 -0.12 -1.51 -0.81
C MET A 217 -0.60 -2.38 0.35
N LEU A 218 -1.52 -3.33 0.10
CA LEU A 218 -2.02 -4.28 1.09
C LEU A 218 -0.87 -5.11 1.69
N LEU A 219 -0.04 -5.70 0.84
CA LEU A 219 1.08 -6.52 1.28
C LEU A 219 2.06 -5.72 2.15
N VAL A 220 2.44 -4.52 1.68
CA VAL A 220 3.33 -3.62 2.41
C VAL A 220 2.69 -3.17 3.72
N GLY A 221 1.38 -2.91 3.76
CA GLY A 221 0.64 -2.56 4.97
C GLY A 221 0.64 -3.66 6.02
N ILE A 222 0.49 -4.92 5.61
CA ILE A 222 0.55 -6.06 6.54
C ILE A 222 1.97 -6.28 7.05
N LEU A 223 2.98 -6.15 6.19
CA LEU A 223 4.37 -6.18 6.61
C LEU A 223 4.68 -5.05 7.60
N HIS A 224 4.17 -3.85 7.35
CA HIS A 224 4.30 -2.71 8.26
C HIS A 224 3.68 -3.01 9.62
N MET A 225 2.43 -3.48 9.67
CA MET A 225 1.77 -3.87 10.93
C MET A 225 2.55 -4.94 11.68
N SER A 226 3.02 -5.97 10.98
CA SER A 226 3.79 -7.08 11.57
C SER A 226 5.09 -6.59 12.21
N ILE A 227 5.87 -5.76 11.48
CA ILE A 227 7.13 -5.19 11.97
C ILE A 227 6.87 -4.24 13.14
N TRP A 228 5.85 -3.39 13.05
CA TRP A 228 5.45 -2.46 14.12
C TRP A 228 5.10 -3.20 15.42
N LEU A 229 4.27 -4.24 15.33
CA LEU A 229 3.85 -5.04 16.49
C LEU A 229 4.99 -5.88 17.09
N ARG A 230 6.05 -6.16 16.33
CA ARG A 230 7.22 -6.92 16.80
C ARG A 230 8.29 -6.03 17.41
N TRP A 231 8.28 -4.72 17.19
CA TRP A 231 9.29 -3.82 17.75
C TRP A 231 9.46 -3.97 19.28
N PRO A 232 8.39 -4.09 20.10
CA PRO A 232 8.54 -4.30 21.55
C PRO A 232 9.40 -5.52 21.93
N SER A 233 9.43 -6.57 21.10
CA SER A 233 10.26 -7.76 21.36
C SER A 233 11.76 -7.46 21.41
N ALA A 234 12.20 -6.40 20.71
CA ALA A 234 13.59 -5.96 20.77
C ALA A 234 13.96 -5.35 22.13
N LEU A 235 12.97 -5.01 22.97
CA LEU A 235 13.12 -4.46 24.32
C LEU A 235 13.23 -5.52 25.42
N LEU A 236 12.99 -6.79 25.08
CA LEU A 236 12.84 -7.85 26.05
C LEU A 236 14.06 -8.78 26.09
N GLY A 237 14.42 -9.21 27.30
CA GLY A 237 15.41 -10.28 27.51
C GLY A 237 14.78 -11.67 27.61
N ASP A 238 13.48 -11.77 27.90
CA ASP A 238 12.75 -13.03 28.06
C ASP A 238 12.36 -13.61 26.70
N THR A 239 12.93 -14.78 26.36
CA THR A 239 12.70 -15.47 25.09
C THR A 239 11.26 -15.92 24.91
N LYS A 240 10.56 -16.30 25.99
CA LYS A 240 9.16 -16.74 25.92
C LYS A 240 8.25 -15.56 25.61
N LEU A 241 8.45 -14.43 26.28
CA LEU A 241 7.66 -13.23 26.03
C LEU A 241 7.89 -12.67 24.61
N VAL A 242 9.13 -12.78 24.09
CA VAL A 242 9.44 -12.46 22.69
C VAL A 242 8.63 -13.34 21.72
N GLU A 243 8.55 -14.64 21.99
CA GLU A 243 7.75 -15.57 21.18
C GLU A 243 6.26 -15.22 21.23
N ASP A 244 5.72 -14.95 22.42
CA ASP A 244 4.31 -14.55 22.61
C ASP A 244 3.96 -13.28 21.82
N ILE A 245 4.84 -12.26 21.83
CA ILE A 245 4.67 -11.03 21.04
C ILE A 245 4.73 -11.31 19.53
N ASN A 246 5.63 -12.18 19.08
CA ASN A 246 5.72 -12.55 17.68
C ASN A 246 4.46 -13.28 17.20
N ASN A 247 3.93 -14.18 18.02
CA ASN A 247 2.68 -14.90 17.77
C ASN A 247 1.48 -13.95 17.74
N PHE A 248 1.41 -13.00 18.69
CA PHE A 248 0.38 -11.96 18.69
C PHE A 248 0.44 -11.09 17.43
N SER A 249 1.63 -10.61 17.06
CA SER A 249 1.86 -9.84 15.83
C SER A 249 1.41 -10.61 14.58
N LEU A 250 1.72 -11.91 14.51
CA LEU A 250 1.32 -12.77 13.41
C LEU A 250 -0.20 -12.91 13.34
N ALA A 251 -0.87 -13.14 14.47
CA ALA A 251 -2.33 -13.28 14.54
C ALA A 251 -3.05 -12.01 14.05
N VAL A 252 -2.63 -10.84 14.53
CA VAL A 252 -3.20 -9.55 14.12
C VAL A 252 -2.96 -9.29 12.63
N SER A 253 -1.72 -9.49 12.17
CA SER A 253 -1.35 -9.28 10.76
C SER A 253 -2.12 -10.21 9.83
N THR A 254 -2.34 -11.47 10.24
CA THR A 254 -3.10 -12.46 9.48
C THR A 254 -4.58 -12.06 9.38
N PHE A 255 -5.19 -11.64 10.50
CA PHE A 255 -6.58 -11.19 10.51
C PHE A 255 -6.80 -10.04 9.52
N TRP A 256 -5.96 -9.00 9.58
CA TRP A 256 -6.09 -7.87 8.66
C TRP A 256 -5.72 -8.23 7.23
N GLY A 257 -4.78 -9.16 7.03
CA GLY A 257 -4.48 -9.67 5.70
C GLY A 257 -5.67 -10.34 5.03
N VAL A 258 -6.42 -11.15 5.78
CA VAL A 258 -7.68 -11.74 5.29
C VAL A 258 -8.72 -10.65 5.03
N ALA A 259 -8.91 -9.72 5.97
CA ALA A 259 -9.91 -8.65 5.84
C ALA A 259 -9.64 -7.77 4.60
N PHE A 260 -8.41 -7.35 4.37
CA PHE A 260 -8.05 -6.53 3.21
C PHE A 260 -8.14 -7.32 1.90
N THR A 261 -7.79 -8.61 1.91
CA THR A 261 -7.94 -9.46 0.71
C THR A 261 -9.41 -9.62 0.33
N LEU A 262 -10.29 -9.82 1.32
CA LEU A 262 -11.73 -9.86 1.11
C LEU A 262 -12.28 -8.52 0.61
N LEU A 263 -11.76 -7.39 1.11
CA LEU A 263 -12.12 -6.06 0.61
C LEU A 263 -11.78 -5.92 -0.88
N ILE A 264 -10.56 -6.31 -1.29
CA ILE A 264 -10.15 -6.31 -2.69
C ILE A 264 -11.08 -7.19 -3.54
N ALA A 265 -11.31 -8.42 -3.09
CA ALA A 265 -12.19 -9.35 -3.79
C ALA A 265 -13.61 -8.79 -3.93
N ALA A 266 -14.12 -8.11 -2.89
CA ALA A 266 -15.47 -7.57 -2.84
C ALA A 266 -15.71 -6.46 -3.86
N TYR A 267 -14.72 -5.62 -4.20
CA TYR A 267 -14.88 -4.62 -5.27
C TYR A 267 -14.43 -5.13 -6.64
N TYR A 268 -13.39 -5.97 -6.72
CA TYR A 268 -12.81 -6.41 -7.99
C TYR A 268 -13.71 -7.41 -8.71
N ILE A 269 -14.13 -8.49 -8.04
CA ILE A 269 -14.90 -9.59 -8.65
C ILE A 269 -16.20 -9.09 -9.29
N PRO A 270 -17.08 -8.32 -8.61
CA PRO A 270 -18.32 -7.86 -9.24
C PRO A 270 -18.04 -6.89 -10.39
N SER A 271 -17.07 -5.98 -10.24
CA SER A 271 -16.72 -5.01 -11.28
C SER A 271 -16.26 -5.72 -12.56
N ALA A 272 -15.35 -6.67 -12.41
CA ALA A 272 -14.76 -7.39 -13.52
C ALA A 272 -15.80 -8.33 -14.20
N ARG A 273 -16.74 -8.92 -13.44
CA ARG A 273 -17.88 -9.66 -14.00
C ARG A 273 -18.84 -8.78 -14.81
N ILE A 274 -19.15 -7.59 -14.33
CA ILE A 274 -20.00 -6.63 -15.03
C ILE A 274 -19.34 -6.21 -16.35
N LEU A 275 -18.05 -5.89 -16.33
CA LEU A 275 -17.28 -5.54 -17.52
C LEU A 275 -17.21 -6.69 -18.54
N ASN A 276 -16.96 -7.92 -18.09
CA ASN A 276 -16.99 -9.10 -18.97
C ASN A 276 -18.34 -9.27 -19.67
N ARG A 277 -19.45 -9.11 -18.94
CA ARG A 277 -20.81 -9.23 -19.51
C ARG A 277 -21.08 -8.14 -20.55
N ARG A 278 -20.67 -6.90 -20.26
CA ARG A 278 -20.84 -5.78 -21.20
C ARG A 278 -19.98 -5.93 -22.44
N ALA A 279 -18.74 -6.39 -22.30
CA ALA A 279 -17.87 -6.69 -23.43
C ALA A 279 -18.47 -7.80 -24.31
N LYS A 280 -18.96 -8.90 -23.72
CA LYS A 280 -19.65 -9.96 -24.45
C LYS A 280 -20.86 -9.45 -25.23
N ALA A 281 -21.69 -8.62 -24.60
CA ALA A 281 -22.85 -8.04 -25.26
C ALA A 281 -22.44 -7.16 -26.45
N ALA A 282 -21.39 -6.33 -26.30
CA ALA A 282 -20.89 -5.48 -27.39
C ALA A 282 -20.24 -6.26 -28.54
N LEU A 283 -19.71 -7.45 -28.27
CA LEU A 283 -19.11 -8.32 -29.30
C LEU A 283 -20.14 -9.16 -30.04
N ALA A 284 -21.31 -9.41 -29.44
CA ALA A 284 -22.38 -10.19 -30.05
C ALA A 284 -22.93 -9.55 -31.33
N ASP A 285 -22.80 -8.22 -31.46
CA ASP A 285 -23.20 -7.48 -32.67
C ASP A 285 -22.09 -7.47 -33.75
N VAL A 286 -20.86 -7.91 -33.41
CA VAL A 286 -19.67 -7.84 -34.28
C VAL A 286 -19.26 -9.21 -34.80
N TYR A 287 -19.40 -10.25 -33.96
CA TYR A 287 -18.94 -11.61 -34.26
C TYR A 287 -20.12 -12.59 -34.13
N ASP A 288 -20.37 -13.35 -35.19
CA ASP A 288 -21.39 -14.41 -35.20
C ASP A 288 -20.90 -15.70 -34.51
N ASP A 289 -19.58 -15.96 -34.52
CA ASP A 289 -18.98 -17.15 -33.92
C ASP A 289 -18.62 -16.93 -32.42
N PRO A 290 -19.20 -17.70 -31.49
CA PRO A 290 -18.84 -17.67 -30.07
C PRO A 290 -17.35 -17.95 -29.79
N ALA A 291 -16.65 -18.68 -30.66
CA ALA A 291 -15.23 -18.96 -30.52
C ALA A 291 -14.39 -17.69 -30.70
N GLU A 292 -14.74 -16.83 -31.67
CA GLU A 292 -14.07 -15.55 -31.93
C GLU A 292 -14.29 -14.58 -30.77
N VAL A 293 -15.51 -14.49 -30.24
CA VAL A 293 -15.82 -13.71 -29.03
C VAL A 293 -14.95 -14.17 -27.86
N ARG A 294 -14.83 -15.48 -27.64
CA ARG A 294 -14.02 -16.02 -26.55
C ARG A 294 -12.54 -15.72 -26.74
N GLN A 295 -12.02 -15.86 -27.96
CA GLN A 295 -10.63 -15.54 -28.28
C GLN A 295 -10.35 -14.06 -28.03
N TRP A 296 -11.21 -13.16 -28.50
CA TRP A 296 -11.05 -11.72 -28.28
C TRP A 296 -11.05 -11.37 -26.79
N LEU A 297 -11.96 -11.96 -26.00
CA LEU A 297 -12.01 -11.75 -24.55
C LEU A 297 -10.74 -12.26 -23.86
N LYS A 298 -10.15 -13.35 -24.33
CA LYS A 298 -8.90 -13.89 -23.80
C LYS A 298 -7.71 -12.97 -24.12
N GLU A 299 -7.61 -12.50 -25.35
CA GLU A 299 -6.56 -11.57 -25.81
C GLU A 299 -6.64 -10.21 -25.11
N ASN A 300 -7.85 -9.79 -24.73
CA ASN A 300 -8.10 -8.54 -24.01
C ASN A 300 -8.29 -8.72 -22.50
N ASP A 301 -7.81 -9.84 -21.94
CA ASP A 301 -7.74 -10.04 -20.49
C ASP A 301 -9.10 -10.01 -19.75
N LEU A 302 -10.18 -10.16 -20.52
CA LEU A 302 -11.56 -10.16 -20.08
C LEU A 302 -12.07 -11.57 -19.82
N GLU A 303 -11.39 -12.63 -20.29
CA GLU A 303 -11.78 -14.01 -20.01
C GLU A 303 -11.63 -14.32 -18.52
N MET A 304 -12.77 -14.30 -17.83
CA MET A 304 -12.87 -14.64 -16.41
C MET A 304 -12.75 -16.15 -16.23
N SER A 305 -11.53 -16.69 -16.26
CA SER A 305 -11.33 -18.03 -15.71
C SER A 305 -11.25 -17.92 -14.18
N THR A 306 -12.10 -18.63 -13.44
CA THR A 306 -12.03 -18.66 -11.97
C THR A 306 -10.63 -19.04 -11.49
N ALA A 307 -9.93 -19.89 -12.27
CA ALA A 307 -8.55 -20.29 -12.00
C ALA A 307 -7.52 -19.16 -12.20
N SER A 308 -7.71 -18.22 -13.14
CA SER A 308 -6.80 -17.07 -13.27
C SER A 308 -7.00 -16.09 -12.11
N GLN A 309 -8.23 -15.84 -11.70
CA GLN A 309 -8.53 -14.97 -10.56
C GLN A 309 -7.99 -15.53 -9.25
N ILE A 310 -8.16 -16.84 -9.01
CA ILE A 310 -7.58 -17.50 -7.84
C ILE A 310 -6.05 -17.44 -7.91
N ARG A 311 -5.43 -17.69 -9.06
CA ARG A 311 -3.97 -17.59 -9.20
C ARG A 311 -3.46 -16.19 -8.95
N GLU A 312 -4.18 -15.16 -9.39
CA GLU A 312 -3.83 -13.76 -9.16
C GLU A 312 -3.94 -13.42 -7.67
N ILE A 313 -5.05 -13.79 -7.02
CA ILE A 313 -5.24 -13.62 -5.57
C ILE A 313 -4.18 -14.40 -4.77
N VAL A 314 -3.86 -15.63 -5.17
CA VAL A 314 -2.83 -16.47 -4.53
C VAL A 314 -1.43 -15.90 -4.77
N ALA A 315 -1.12 -15.39 -5.96
CA ALA A 315 0.15 -14.74 -6.24
C ALA A 315 0.33 -13.48 -5.39
N ILE A 316 -0.75 -12.69 -5.23
CA ILE A 316 -0.80 -11.52 -4.35
C ILE A 316 -0.65 -11.92 -2.87
N SER A 317 -1.28 -13.01 -2.46
CA SER A 317 -1.23 -13.53 -1.09
C SER A 317 0.04 -14.34 -0.81
N GLY A 318 0.80 -14.71 -1.84
CA GLY A 318 1.96 -15.61 -1.78
C GLY A 318 3.01 -15.14 -0.77
N PRO A 319 3.40 -13.86 -0.75
CA PRO A 319 4.34 -13.35 0.25
C PRO A 319 3.80 -13.39 1.69
N LEU A 320 2.49 -13.23 1.90
CA LEU A 320 1.85 -13.40 3.22
C LEU A 320 1.95 -14.85 3.69
N LEU A 321 1.65 -15.78 2.79
CA LEU A 321 1.73 -17.21 3.05
C LEU A 321 3.18 -17.65 3.27
N ALA A 322 4.12 -17.17 2.44
CA ALA A 322 5.54 -17.48 2.55
C ALA A 322 6.14 -16.94 3.85
N GLY A 323 5.70 -15.77 4.33
CA GLY A 323 6.14 -15.19 5.60
C GLY A 323 5.67 -15.97 6.82
N SER A 324 4.40 -16.41 6.84
CA SER A 324 3.88 -17.29 7.91
C SER A 324 4.46 -18.70 7.85
N LEU A 325 4.74 -19.20 6.64
CA LEU A 325 5.30 -20.52 6.43
C LEU A 325 6.80 -20.54 6.77
N SER A 326 7.58 -19.53 6.38
CA SER A 326 9.03 -19.53 6.65
C SER A 326 9.34 -19.50 8.15
N THR A 327 8.55 -18.77 8.96
CA THR A 327 8.69 -18.80 10.42
C THR A 327 8.31 -20.17 11.01
N SER A 328 7.32 -20.85 10.42
CA SER A 328 6.90 -22.19 10.85
C SER A 328 7.92 -23.26 10.46
N PHE A 329 8.51 -23.17 9.26
CA PHE A 329 9.53 -24.10 8.78
C PHE A 329 10.89 -23.91 9.48
N LEU A 330 11.28 -22.66 9.77
CA LEU A 330 12.51 -22.38 10.53
C LEU A 330 12.37 -22.76 12.01
N GLY A 331 11.17 -22.64 12.60
CA GLY A 331 10.90 -23.09 13.96
C GLY A 331 11.00 -24.61 14.15
N ILE A 332 10.61 -25.42 13.15
CA ILE A 332 10.74 -26.88 13.20
C ILE A 332 12.20 -27.34 13.06
N SER A 333 13.06 -26.56 12.40
CA SER A 333 14.49 -26.89 12.24
C SER A 333 15.36 -26.55 13.46
N ALA A 334 14.80 -25.88 14.48
CA ALA A 334 15.51 -25.46 15.69
C ALA A 334 15.10 -26.26 16.95
N MET A 335 14.28 -27.30 16.81
CA MET A 335 13.98 -28.31 17.83
C MET A 335 14.70 -29.62 17.52
#